data_AF-A0A6G0FC39-F1
#
_entry.id   AF-A0A6G0FC39-F1
#
_cell.length_a   1.000
_cell.length_b   1.000
_cell.length_c   1.000
_cell.angle_alpha   90.00
_cell.angle_beta   90.00
_cell.angle_gamma   90.00
#
_symmetry.space_group_name_H-M   'P 1'
#
loop_
_entity.id
_entity.type
_entity.pdbx_description
1 polymer ?
#
loop_
_entity_poly.entity_id
_entity_poly.type
_entity_poly.pdbx_seq_one_letter_code
_entity_poly.pdbx_strand_id
1 'polypeptide(L)' 'MTSGENGGGPERDTGLATGVSVGISLGLALGVVLGTTVFDNLALGLGLGMGVGVAAGAALGGARGAGRTGADGKGREPE' A
#
# COMPACT_ATOMS: atom_id res chain seq x y z
N MET A 1 -32.34 -8.49 27.13
CA MET A 1 -31.58 -7.24 27.29
C MET A 1 -30.10 -7.59 27.32
N THR A 2 -29.42 -7.49 26.18
CA THR A 2 -28.08 -6.89 26.08
C THR A 2 -27.78 -6.77 24.59
N SER A 3 -28.04 -5.59 24.06
CA SER A 3 -27.47 -5.15 22.80
C SER A 3 -25.96 -5.06 23.04
N GLY A 4 -25.22 -6.04 22.53
CA GLY A 4 -23.78 -5.99 22.41
C GLY A 4 -23.40 -5.41 21.06
N GLU A 5 -23.77 -4.16 20.81
CA GLU A 5 -23.17 -3.37 19.73
C GLU A 5 -21.72 -3.13 20.13
N ASN A 6 -20.78 -3.85 19.52
CA ASN A 6 -19.39 -3.45 19.51
C ASN A 6 -18.73 -3.90 18.20
N GLY A 7 -19.12 -3.22 17.13
CA GLY A 7 -18.54 -3.34 15.79
C GLY A 7 -17.12 -2.76 15.75
N GLY A 8 -16.16 -3.45 16.35
CA GLY A 8 -14.73 -3.20 16.14
C GLY A 8 -14.24 -3.95 14.90
N GLY A 9 -14.60 -3.48 13.71
CA GLY A 9 -14.26 -4.17 12.46
C GLY A 9 -12.77 -4.05 12.07
N PRO A 10 -12.25 -4.95 11.20
CA PRO A 10 -10.91 -4.92 10.59
C PRO A 10 -10.70 -3.76 9.58
N GLU A 11 -11.41 -2.64 9.80
CA GLU A 11 -11.60 -1.56 8.83
C GLU A 11 -10.30 -0.78 8.57
N ARG A 12 -9.37 -0.79 9.53
CA ARG A 12 -8.08 -0.08 9.44
C ARG A 12 -7.04 -0.84 8.62
N ASP A 13 -6.95 -2.16 8.82
CA ASP A 13 -6.02 -3.03 8.08
C ASP A 13 -6.44 -3.20 6.63
N THR A 14 -7.76 -3.25 6.39
CA THR A 14 -8.32 -3.35 5.04
C THR A 14 -8.04 -2.08 4.24
N GLY A 15 -8.15 -0.89 4.84
CA GLY A 15 -7.85 0.38 4.16
C GLY A 15 -6.42 0.47 3.63
N LEU A 16 -5.44 0.04 4.42
CA LEU A 16 -4.04 -0.03 4.04
C LEU A 16 -3.79 -1.10 2.97
N ALA A 17 -4.30 -2.31 3.17
CA ALA A 17 -4.14 -3.41 2.22
C ALA A 17 -4.76 -3.07 0.84
N THR A 18 -5.93 -2.43 0.83
CA THR A 18 -6.61 -2.01 -0.40
C THR A 18 -5.88 -0.83 -1.06
N GLY A 19 -5.40 0.14 -0.27
CA GLY A 19 -4.62 1.27 -0.80
C GLY A 19 -3.32 0.82 -1.46
N VAL A 20 -2.55 -0.03 -0.79
CA VAL A 20 -1.27 -0.54 -1.32
C VAL A 20 -1.49 -1.43 -2.55
N SER A 21 -2.48 -2.33 -2.53
CA SER A 21 -2.76 -3.20 -3.69
C SER A 21 -3.18 -2.41 -4.93
N VAL A 22 -4.01 -1.38 -4.78
CA VAL A 22 -4.38 -0.47 -5.86
C VAL A 22 -3.18 0.34 -6.34
N GLY A 23 -2.38 0.87 -5.41
CA GLY A 23 -1.16 1.61 -5.74
C GLY A 23 -0.14 0.79 -6.52
N ILE A 24 0.14 -0.43 -6.07
CA ILE A 24 1.02 -1.38 -6.79
C ILE A 24 0.47 -1.68 -8.19
N SER A 25 -0.82 -1.98 -8.31
CA SER A 25 -1.43 -2.32 -9.61
C SER A 25 -1.32 -1.16 -10.60
N LEU A 26 -1.63 0.06 -10.15
CA LEU A 26 -1.55 1.26 -10.96
C LEU A 26 -0.09 1.61 -11.31
N GLY A 27 0.80 1.55 -10.31
CA GLY A 27 2.22 1.79 -10.50
C GLY A 27 2.88 0.79 -11.45
N LEU A 28 2.51 -0.49 -11.36
CA LEU A 28 2.99 -1.53 -12.27
C LEU A 28 2.50 -1.27 -13.70
N ALA A 29 1.21 -0.98 -13.89
CA ALA A 29 0.64 -0.71 -15.21
C ALA A 29 1.31 0.51 -15.86
N LEU A 30 1.43 1.62 -15.12
CA LEU A 30 2.11 2.83 -15.59
C LEU A 30 3.60 2.59 -15.82
N GLY A 31 4.27 1.87 -14.93
CA GLY A 31 5.69 1.55 -15.03
C GLY A 31 6.02 0.68 -16.24
N VAL A 32 5.19 -0.33 -16.52
CA VAL A 32 5.35 -1.16 -17.72
C VAL A 32 5.15 -0.33 -18.98
N VAL A 33 4.08 0.48 -19.06
CA VAL A 33 3.83 1.36 -20.21
C VAL A 33 4.98 2.34 -20.40
N LEU A 34 5.35 3.11 -19.37
CA LEU A 34 6.44 4.09 -19.47
C LEU A 34 7.79 3.41 -19.79
N GLY A 35 8.04 2.25 -19.20
CA GLY A 35 9.25 1.46 -19.44
C GLY A 35 9.36 1.01 -20.89
N THR A 36 8.29 0.48 -21.49
CA THR A 36 8.33 -0.02 -22.86
C THR A 36 8.16 1.07 -23.90
N THR A 37 7.38 2.12 -23.64
CA THR A 37 7.08 3.15 -24.65
C THR A 37 8.02 4.35 -24.61
N VAL A 38 8.59 4.69 -23.45
CA VAL A 38 9.42 5.90 -23.28
C VAL A 38 10.90 5.54 -23.16
N PHE A 39 11.22 4.60 -22.27
CA PHE A 39 12.60 4.26 -21.93
C PHE A 39 13.17 3.09 -22.73
N ASP A 40 12.33 2.34 -23.47
CA ASP A 40 12.66 1.05 -24.09
C ASP A 40 13.36 0.10 -23.08
N ASN A 41 13.05 0.28 -21.81
CA ASN A 41 13.71 -0.37 -20.69
C ASN A 41 12.69 -0.63 -19.58
N LEU A 42 12.21 -1.88 -19.57
CA LEU A 42 11.27 -2.39 -18.57
C LEU A 42 11.79 -2.24 -17.13
N ALA A 43 13.10 -2.35 -16.90
CA ALA A 43 13.65 -2.26 -15.55
C ALA A 43 13.53 -0.84 -14.99
N LEU A 44 13.82 0.18 -15.81
CA LEU A 44 13.65 1.59 -15.41
C LEU A 44 12.17 1.94 -15.21
N GLY A 45 11.30 1.48 -16.11
CA GLY A 45 9.86 1.69 -16.00
C GLY A 45 9.26 1.03 -14.75
N LEU A 46 9.60 -0.23 -14.48
CA LEU A 46 9.15 -0.94 -13.29
C LEU A 46 9.68 -0.31 -12.01
N GLY A 47 10.95 0.11 -11.96
CA GLY A 47 11.52 0.78 -10.80
C GLY A 47 10.80 2.09 -10.45
N LEU A 48 10.55 2.92 -11.46
CA LEU A 48 9.78 4.17 -11.30
C LEU A 48 8.33 3.88 -10.92
N GLY A 49 7.67 2.97 -11.65
CA GLY A 49 6.27 2.60 -11.45
C GLY A 49 6.01 1.99 -10.07
N MET A 50 6.87 1.09 -9.60
CA MET A 50 6.82 0.54 -8.24
C MET A 50 7.00 1.64 -7.19
N GLY A 51 7.99 2.51 -7.35
CA GLY A 51 8.24 3.59 -6.39
C GLY A 51 7.04 4.51 -6.23
N VAL A 52 6.47 4.96 -7.35
CA VAL A 52 5.27 5.82 -7.37
C VAL A 52 4.04 5.06 -6.88
N GLY A 53 3.84 3.81 -7.31
CA GLY A 53 2.69 2.99 -6.94
C GLY A 53 2.65 2.64 -5.45
N VAL A 54 3.79 2.25 -4.88
CA VAL A 54 3.93 2.00 -3.43
C VAL A 54 3.71 3.30 -2.66
N ALA A 55 4.35 4.40 -3.04
CA ALA A 55 4.21 5.67 -2.35
C ALA A 55 2.76 6.19 -2.38
N ALA A 56 2.10 6.13 -3.54
CA ALA A 56 0.72 6.53 -3.70
C ALA A 56 -0.24 5.58 -2.97
N GLY A 57 -0.04 4.26 -3.07
CA GLY A 57 -0.86 3.27 -2.38
C GLY A 57 -0.73 3.35 -0.86
N ALA A 58 0.49 3.55 -0.37
CA ALA A 58 0.77 3.81 1.03
C ALA A 58 0.25 5.18 1.48
N ALA A 59 0.26 6.21 0.63
CA ALA A 59 -0.35 7.50 0.96
C ALA A 59 -1.88 7.44 0.96
N LEU A 60 -2.52 6.63 0.10
CA LEU A 60 -3.97 6.49 0.01
C LEU A 60 -4.53 5.55 1.10
N GLY A 61 -3.86 4.43 1.34
CA GLY A 61 -4.17 3.51 2.44
C GLY A 61 -3.75 4.10 3.78
N GLY A 62 -2.63 4.80 3.80
CA GLY A 62 -2.11 5.54 4.94
C GLY A 62 -2.94 6.77 5.24
N ALA A 63 -3.40 7.60 4.31
CA ALA A 63 -4.27 8.74 4.63
C ALA A 63 -5.62 8.30 5.25
N ARG A 64 -6.08 7.08 4.95
CA ARG A 64 -7.24 6.47 5.62
C ARG A 64 -6.90 5.73 6.92
N GLY A 65 -5.62 5.43 7.16
CA GLY A 65 -5.08 4.74 8.33
C GLY A 65 -3.92 5.48 9.00
N ALA A 66 -3.88 6.81 8.94
CA ALA A 66 -2.72 7.68 9.18
C ALA A 66 -2.38 7.82 10.67
N GLY A 67 -2.52 6.74 11.42
CA GLY A 67 -2.02 6.65 12.78
C GLY A 67 -0.72 5.86 12.88
N ARG A 68 -0.50 4.79 12.08
CA ARG A 68 0.52 3.78 12.42
C ARG A 68 1.01 2.96 11.23
N THR A 69 1.84 3.53 10.36
CA THR A 69 2.76 2.72 9.55
C THR A 69 4.05 3.51 9.35
N GLY A 70 4.72 3.76 10.46
CA GLY A 70 6.12 4.11 10.51
C GLY A 70 6.71 3.28 11.64
N ALA A 71 7.36 2.18 11.29
CA ALA A 71 8.14 1.32 12.19
C ALA A 71 7.38 0.61 13.33
N ASP A 72 6.86 -0.60 13.06
CA ASP A 72 6.80 -1.65 14.09
C ASP A 72 7.23 -3.01 13.55
N GLY A 73 8.32 -3.02 12.78
CA GLY A 73 9.25 -4.14 12.78
C GLY A 73 10.05 -4.18 14.08
N LYS A 74 9.41 -4.24 15.24
CA LYS A 74 10.08 -4.71 16.47
C LYS A 74 9.67 -6.17 16.66
N GLY A 75 10.57 -7.06 16.24
CA GLY A 75 10.54 -8.44 16.68
C GLY A 75 10.27 -8.47 18.18
N ARG A 76 9.15 -9.09 18.54
CA ARG A 76 8.97 -9.54 19.91
C ARG A 76 9.95 -10.68 20.07
N GLU A 77 11.08 -10.42 20.69
CA GLU A 77 11.86 -11.46 21.37
C GLU A 77 11.02 -11.87 22.58
N PRO A 78 10.43 -13.08 22.63
CA PRO A 78 9.99 -13.66 23.89
C PRO A 78 11.25 -14.13 24.64
N GLU A 79 11.29 -13.81 25.93
CA GLU A 79 12.34 -14.19 26.88
C GLU A 79 12.45 -15.72 27.08
#